data_AF-B2IGA8-F1
#
_entry.id   AF-B2IGA8-F1
#
_cell.length_a   1.000
_cell.length_b   1.000
_cell.length_c   1.000
_cell.angle_alpha   90.00
_cell.angle_beta   90.00
_cell.angle_gamma   90.00
#
_symmetry.space_group_name_H-M   'P 1'
#
loop_
_entity.id
_entity.type
_entity.pdbx_description
1 polymer ?
#
loop_
_entity_poly.entity_id
_entity_poly.type
_entity_poly.pdbx_seq_one_letter_code
_entity_poly.pdbx_strand_id
1 'polypeptide(L)'
;MAHDHVLPPDSIASELMEAKQTSLPLGEVLARVSHEMTHLSKSMDQFQILISPLLVKGHHHDRAFLREIQNLDHVAQKLVCLSEFVNGLAIHMPPQWRIDPNFAAQVVTLAELSATLAASEPAPRRETSVSSGDCELF
;
A
#
# COMPACT_ATOMS: atom_id res chain seq x y z
N MET A 1 41.83 38.92 17.40
CA MET A 1 42.04 38.33 16.06
C MET A 1 41.42 36.94 16.09
N ALA A 2 40.21 36.83 15.54
CA ALA A 2 39.44 35.59 15.51
C ALA A 2 40.03 34.67 14.44
N HIS A 3 40.42 33.47 14.84
CA HIS A 3 40.80 32.41 13.90
C HIS A 3 39.53 31.83 13.30
N ASP A 4 39.30 32.15 12.03
CA ASP A 4 38.26 31.56 11.19
C ASP A 4 38.58 30.08 11.00
N HIS A 5 37.83 29.21 11.68
CA HIS A 5 37.91 27.76 11.50
C HIS A 5 37.06 27.40 10.27
N VAL A 6 37.68 27.49 9.09
CA VAL A 6 37.08 27.00 7.85
C VAL A 6 37.02 25.47 7.92
N LEU A 7 35.82 24.93 8.14
CA LEU A 7 35.54 23.50 7.99
C LEU A 7 35.76 23.09 6.52
N PRO A 8 36.34 21.91 6.25
CA PRO A 8 36.57 21.44 4.88
C PRO A 8 35.24 21.14 4.16
N PRO A 9 35.13 21.47 2.85
CA PRO A 9 33.90 21.28 2.06
C PRO A 9 33.49 19.81 1.86
N ASP A 10 34.39 18.87 2.10
CA ASP A 10 34.14 17.44 1.93
C ASP A 10 33.23 16.85 3.03
N SER A 11 33.08 17.54 4.16
CA SER A 11 32.26 17.07 5.29
C SER A 11 30.75 17.20 5.01
N ILE A 12 30.35 18.22 4.25
CA ILE A 12 28.93 18.44 3.89
C ILE A 12 28.51 17.47 2.77
N ALA A 13 29.44 17.11 1.87
CA ALA A 13 29.18 16.11 0.83
C ALA A 13 28.98 14.72 1.43
N SER A 14 29.76 14.31 2.43
CA SER A 14 29.58 13.02 3.12
C SER A 14 28.29 12.96 3.96
N GLU A 15 27.88 14.04 4.63
CA GLU A 15 26.63 14.05 5.41
C GLU A 15 25.36 14.09 4.53
N LEU A 16 25.43 14.62 3.31
CA LEU A 16 24.32 14.57 2.34
C LEU A 16 24.26 13.23 1.56
N MET A 17 25.30 12.41 1.60
CA MET A 17 25.32 11.07 0.96
C MET A 17 24.79 9.94 1.87
N GLU A 18 24.32 10.25 3.08
CA GLU A 18 23.62 9.31 3.95
C GLU A 18 22.08 9.48 3.87
N ALA A 19 21.56 9.98 2.75
CA ALA A 19 20.20 9.65 2.35
C ALA A 19 20.17 8.15 2.05
N LYS A 20 19.94 7.33 3.09
CA LYS A 20 19.86 5.86 3.05
C LYS A 20 19.22 5.45 1.74
N GLN A 21 20.02 4.93 0.80
CA GLN A 21 19.55 4.59 -0.54
C GLN A 21 18.49 3.49 -0.40
N THR A 22 17.23 3.87 -0.41
CA THR A 22 16.06 3.01 -0.14
C THR A 22 15.67 2.27 -1.42
N SER A 23 16.67 1.67 -2.07
CA SER A 23 16.46 0.92 -3.30
C SER A 23 15.96 -0.49 -2.97
N LEU A 24 14.80 -0.84 -3.50
CA LEU A 24 14.24 -2.19 -3.42
C LEU A 24 14.32 -2.89 -4.78
N PRO A 25 14.41 -4.23 -4.82
CA PRO A 25 14.20 -4.97 -6.06
C PRO A 25 12.86 -4.57 -6.68
N LEU A 26 12.85 -4.27 -7.99
CA LEU A 26 11.62 -3.86 -8.68
C LEU A 26 10.53 -4.94 -8.60
N GLY A 27 10.92 -6.22 -8.59
CA GLY A 27 10.00 -7.33 -8.35
C GLY A 27 9.27 -7.20 -7.00
N GLU A 28 9.95 -6.75 -5.94
CA GLU A 28 9.33 -6.55 -4.63
C GLU A 28 8.31 -5.41 -4.64
N VAL A 29 8.64 -4.30 -5.32
CA VAL A 29 7.72 -3.16 -5.47
C VAL A 29 6.46 -3.58 -6.24
N LEU A 30 6.63 -4.32 -7.34
CA LEU A 30 5.51 -4.86 -8.12
C LEU A 30 4.65 -5.84 -7.30
N ALA A 31 5.28 -6.71 -6.50
CA ALA A 31 4.57 -7.62 -5.62
C ALA A 31 3.71 -6.87 -4.57
N ARG A 32 4.22 -5.77 -4.01
CA ARG A 32 3.46 -4.90 -3.10
C ARG A 32 2.26 -4.27 -3.80
N VAL A 33 2.42 -3.77 -5.03
CA VAL A 33 1.30 -3.22 -5.82
C VAL A 33 0.23 -4.30 -6.09
N SER A 34 0.64 -5.50 -6.51
CA SER A 34 -0.28 -6.63 -6.69
C SER A 34 -1.03 -6.97 -5.39
N HIS A 35 -0.32 -6.99 -4.26
CA HIS A 35 -0.95 -7.25 -2.96
C HIS A 35 -2.07 -6.24 -2.66
N GLU A 36 -1.81 -4.95 -2.85
CA GLU A 36 -2.79 -3.89 -2.64
C GLU A 36 -3.99 -3.99 -3.59
N MET A 37 -3.77 -4.33 -4.87
CA MET A 37 -4.87 -4.57 -5.82
C MET A 37 -5.74 -5.76 -5.39
N THR A 38 -5.12 -6.82 -4.89
CA THR A 38 -5.83 -8.00 -4.34
C THR A 38 -6.64 -7.62 -3.11
N HIS A 39 -6.07 -6.78 -2.23
CA HIS A 39 -6.76 -6.30 -1.04
C HIS A 39 -7.99 -5.48 -1.41
N LEU A 40 -7.86 -4.55 -2.36
CA LEU A 40 -8.99 -3.76 -2.88
C LEU A 40 -10.10 -4.64 -3.47
N SER A 41 -9.76 -5.67 -4.24
CA SER A 41 -10.76 -6.62 -4.75
C SER A 41 -11.53 -7.29 -3.61
N LYS A 42 -10.83 -7.78 -2.58
CA LYS A 42 -11.48 -8.42 -1.43
C LYS A 42 -12.38 -7.46 -0.67
N SER A 43 -11.97 -6.20 -0.53
CA SER A 43 -12.82 -5.16 0.09
C SER A 43 -14.09 -4.90 -0.73
N MET A 44 -14.00 -4.92 -2.07
CA MET A 44 -15.17 -4.78 -2.94
C MET A 44 -16.12 -5.98 -2.82
N ASP A 45 -15.58 -7.20 -2.74
CA ASP A 45 -16.39 -8.41 -2.55
C ASP A 45 -17.12 -8.39 -1.19
N GLN A 46 -16.40 -8.01 -0.13
CA GLN A 46 -16.98 -7.85 1.21
C GLN A 46 -18.07 -6.78 1.23
N PHE A 47 -17.84 -5.64 0.57
CA PHE A 47 -18.83 -4.59 0.43
C PHE A 47 -20.11 -5.10 -0.25
N GLN A 48 -19.98 -5.86 -1.35
CA GLN A 48 -21.11 -6.48 -2.05
C GLN A 48 -21.90 -7.46 -1.16
N ILE A 49 -21.21 -8.26 -0.36
CA ILE A 49 -21.84 -9.18 0.61
C ILE A 49 -22.65 -8.40 1.65
N LEU A 50 -22.09 -7.30 2.19
CA LEU A 50 -22.73 -6.49 3.22
C LEU A 50 -23.97 -5.75 2.70
N ILE A 51 -23.94 -5.27 1.46
CA ILE A 51 -25.08 -4.56 0.88
C ILE A 51 -26.15 -5.51 0.35
N SER A 52 -25.80 -6.77 0.00
CA SER A 52 -26.72 -7.75 -0.61
C SER A 52 -28.08 -7.87 0.11
N PRO A 53 -28.17 -7.98 1.45
CA PRO A 53 -29.45 -8.04 2.16
C PRO A 53 -30.29 -6.75 2.05
N LEU A 54 -29.65 -5.60 1.87
CA LEU A 54 -30.32 -4.31 1.63
C LEU A 54 -30.88 -4.27 0.20
N LEU A 55 -30.14 -4.82 -0.77
CA LEU A 55 -30.63 -5.02 -2.14
C LEU A 55 -31.88 -5.90 -2.15
N VAL A 56 -31.90 -6.95 -1.30
CA VAL A 56 -33.04 -7.88 -1.15
C VAL A 56 -34.33 -7.22 -0.68
N LYS A 57 -34.22 -6.14 0.08
CA LYS A 57 -35.37 -5.45 0.67
C LYS A 57 -35.86 -4.26 -0.18
N GLY A 58 -35.10 -3.84 -1.19
CA GLY A 58 -35.23 -2.52 -1.83
C GLY A 58 -36.06 -2.41 -3.12
N HIS A 59 -36.84 -3.42 -3.52
CA HIS A 59 -37.52 -3.53 -4.83
C HIS A 59 -36.58 -3.79 -6.03
N HIS A 60 -36.34 -5.06 -6.29
CA HIS A 60 -35.47 -5.67 -7.30
C HIS A 60 -35.69 -5.37 -8.79
N HIS A 61 -36.63 -4.50 -9.15
CA HIS A 61 -37.07 -4.37 -10.54
C HIS A 61 -36.40 -3.22 -11.30
N ASP A 62 -35.56 -2.42 -10.62
CA ASP A 62 -34.78 -1.40 -11.30
C ASP A 62 -33.56 -2.02 -12.00
N ARG A 63 -33.63 -2.11 -13.34
CA ARG A 63 -32.53 -2.60 -14.16
C ARG A 63 -31.29 -1.73 -14.09
N ALA A 64 -31.44 -0.42 -13.83
CA ALA A 64 -30.30 0.48 -13.66
C ALA A 64 -29.51 0.09 -12.41
N PHE A 65 -30.22 -0.18 -11.32
CA PHE A 65 -29.62 -0.63 -10.07
C PHE A 65 -28.86 -1.95 -10.19
N LEU A 66 -29.46 -2.97 -10.82
CA LEU A 66 -28.79 -4.25 -11.04
C LEU A 66 -27.52 -4.11 -11.88
N ARG A 67 -27.53 -3.20 -12.87
CA ARG A 67 -26.36 -2.88 -13.68
C ARG A 67 -25.24 -2.27 -12.84
N GLU A 68 -25.55 -1.38 -11.91
CA GLU A 68 -24.51 -0.79 -11.04
C GLU A 68 -23.88 -1.83 -10.11
N ILE A 69 -24.64 -2.78 -9.59
CA ILE A 69 -24.09 -3.89 -8.82
C ILE A 69 -23.18 -4.78 -9.68
N GLN A 70 -23.58 -5.08 -10.91
CA GLN A 70 -22.73 -5.82 -11.86
C GLN A 70 -21.46 -5.04 -12.22
N ASN A 71 -21.54 -3.71 -12.32
CA ASN A 71 -20.35 -2.89 -12.55
C ASN A 71 -19.35 -3.02 -11.38
N LEU A 72 -19.81 -3.10 -10.13
CA LEU A 72 -18.94 -3.30 -8.96
C LEU A 72 -18.24 -4.65 -8.98
N ASP A 73 -18.98 -5.73 -9.26
CA ASP A 73 -18.42 -7.08 -9.46
C ASP A 73 -17.36 -7.09 -10.57
N HIS A 74 -17.67 -6.44 -11.69
CA HIS A 74 -16.74 -6.35 -12.80
C HIS A 74 -15.45 -5.59 -12.44
N VAL A 75 -15.53 -4.54 -11.60
CA VAL A 75 -14.32 -3.85 -11.11
C VAL A 75 -13.50 -4.75 -10.19
N ALA A 76 -14.13 -5.49 -9.28
CA ALA A 76 -13.43 -6.46 -8.43
C ALA A 76 -12.69 -7.50 -9.29
N GLN A 77 -13.37 -8.10 -10.28
CA GLN A 77 -12.75 -9.05 -11.20
C GLN A 77 -11.55 -8.44 -11.96
N LYS A 78 -11.66 -7.19 -12.43
CA LYS A 78 -10.53 -6.51 -13.09
C LYS A 78 -9.34 -6.29 -12.14
N LEU A 79 -9.60 -5.97 -10.88
CA LEU A 79 -8.54 -5.84 -9.87
C LEU A 79 -7.81 -7.17 -9.64
N VAL A 80 -8.54 -8.29 -9.58
CA VAL A 80 -7.93 -9.63 -9.51
C VAL A 80 -7.03 -9.89 -10.72
N CYS A 81 -7.55 -9.74 -11.94
CA CYS A 81 -6.78 -10.03 -13.15
C CYS A 81 -5.52 -9.17 -13.27
N LEU A 82 -5.62 -7.87 -12.93
CA LEU A 82 -4.46 -6.98 -12.96
C LEU A 82 -3.46 -7.31 -11.85
N SER A 83 -3.93 -7.68 -10.66
CA SER A 83 -3.07 -8.15 -9.58
C SER A 83 -2.25 -9.37 -10.01
N GLU A 84 -2.91 -10.39 -10.57
CA GLU A 84 -2.26 -11.61 -11.03
C GLU A 84 -1.23 -11.33 -12.13
N PHE A 85 -1.57 -10.43 -13.06
CA PHE A 85 -0.65 -9.99 -14.11
C PHE A 85 0.60 -9.30 -13.52
N VAL A 86 0.42 -8.34 -12.62
CA VAL A 86 1.52 -7.60 -11.98
C VAL A 86 2.38 -8.54 -11.13
N ASN A 87 1.78 -9.49 -10.41
CA ASN A 87 2.52 -10.51 -9.68
C ASN A 87 3.30 -11.44 -10.60
N GLY A 88 2.74 -11.82 -11.74
CA GLY A 88 3.43 -12.57 -12.78
C GLY A 88 4.69 -11.84 -13.25
N LEU A 89 4.58 -10.53 -13.49
CA LEU A 89 5.76 -9.70 -13.80
C LEU A 89 6.76 -9.72 -12.65
N ALA A 90 6.32 -9.49 -11.41
CA ALA A 90 7.17 -9.45 -10.22
C ALA A 90 8.08 -10.68 -10.07
N ILE A 91 7.52 -11.88 -10.29
CA ILE A 91 8.24 -13.16 -10.17
C ILE A 91 9.34 -13.32 -11.22
N HIS A 92 9.16 -12.73 -12.40
CA HIS A 92 10.10 -12.84 -13.52
C HIS A 92 11.06 -11.65 -13.62
N MET A 93 11.01 -10.70 -12.69
CA MET A 93 11.91 -9.55 -12.70
C MET A 93 13.35 -9.95 -12.34
N PRO A 94 14.36 -9.45 -13.07
CA PRO A 94 15.75 -9.65 -12.69
C PRO A 94 16.05 -8.99 -11.32
N PRO A 95 16.69 -9.70 -10.36
CA PRO A 95 16.93 -9.20 -9.00
C PRO A 95 17.87 -8.00 -8.94
N GLN A 96 18.67 -7.78 -9.98
CA GLN A 96 19.57 -6.63 -10.10
C GLN A 96 18.84 -5.31 -10.42
N TRP A 97 17.59 -5.36 -10.89
CA TRP A 97 16.82 -4.14 -11.14
C TRP A 97 16.27 -3.61 -9.84
N ARG A 98 16.78 -2.45 -9.42
CA ARG A 98 16.37 -1.77 -8.19
C ARG A 98 15.77 -0.41 -8.51
N ILE A 99 14.78 -0.01 -7.71
CA ILE A 99 14.11 1.27 -7.80
C ILE A 99 13.92 1.83 -6.38
N ASP A 100 13.92 3.15 -6.24
CA ASP A 100 13.42 3.80 -5.03
C ASP A 100 11.91 4.09 -5.20
N PRO A 101 11.03 3.34 -4.52
CA PRO A 101 9.59 3.53 -4.64
C PRO A 101 9.10 4.76 -3.87
N ASN A 102 9.90 5.39 -3.01
CA ASN A 102 9.45 6.51 -2.17
C ASN A 102 9.03 7.71 -3.00
N PHE A 103 9.69 7.96 -4.13
CA PHE A 103 9.30 9.02 -5.07
C PHE A 103 7.89 8.79 -5.63
N ALA A 104 7.57 7.53 -5.99
CA ALA A 104 6.24 7.17 -6.46
C ALA A 104 5.21 7.14 -5.32
N ALA A 105 5.60 6.78 -4.10
CA ALA A 105 4.70 6.73 -2.95
C ALA A 105 4.19 8.13 -2.54
N GLN A 106 4.94 9.20 -2.82
CA GLN A 106 4.54 10.58 -2.48
C GLN A 106 3.24 11.05 -3.14
N VAL A 107 2.83 10.46 -4.26
CA VAL A 107 1.53 10.80 -4.90
C VAL A 107 0.35 10.11 -4.23
N VAL A 108 0.60 9.14 -3.35
CA VAL A 108 -0.41 8.38 -2.64
C VAL A 108 -0.82 9.15 -1.39
N THR A 109 -2.03 9.70 -1.39
CA THR A 109 -2.55 10.53 -0.29
C THR A 109 -3.00 9.72 0.93
N LEU A 110 -3.27 8.42 0.75
CA LEU A 110 -3.63 7.52 1.83
C LEU A 110 -2.36 7.03 2.53
N ALA A 111 -2.15 7.47 3.77
CA ALA A 111 -0.91 7.22 4.52
C ALA A 111 -0.57 5.72 4.65
N GLU A 112 -1.57 4.87 4.91
CA GLU A 112 -1.37 3.43 5.03
C GLU A 112 -0.95 2.79 3.69
N LEU A 113 -1.63 3.14 2.59
CA LEU A 113 -1.26 2.67 1.25
C LEU A 113 0.11 3.18 0.82
N SER A 114 0.42 4.45 1.13
CA SER A 114 1.74 5.02 0.90
C SER A 114 2.81 4.24 1.67
N ALA A 115 2.54 3.85 2.91
CA ALA A 115 3.48 3.09 3.72
C ALA A 115 3.72 1.68 3.17
N THR A 116 2.68 0.98 2.69
CA THR A 116 2.86 -0.34 2.06
C THR A 116 3.71 -0.26 0.79
N LEU A 117 3.49 0.77 -0.03
CA LEU A 117 4.15 0.93 -1.32
C LEU A 117 5.58 1.51 -1.20
N ALA A 118 5.84 2.31 -0.18
CA ALA A 118 7.15 2.89 0.12
C ALA A 118 8.18 1.83 0.54
N ALA A 119 9.46 2.17 0.48
CA ALA A 119 10.55 1.26 0.86
C ALA A 119 10.73 1.09 2.38
N SER A 120 9.78 1.55 3.18
CA SER A 120 9.81 1.35 4.63
C SER A 120 9.72 -0.14 4.95
N GLU A 121 10.60 -0.58 5.85
CA GLU A 121 10.41 -1.88 6.50
C GLU A 121 9.01 -1.89 7.12
N PRO A 122 8.27 -3.01 7.03
CA PRO A 122 7.00 -3.13 7.75
C PRO A 122 7.30 -2.82 9.20
N ALA A 123 6.77 -1.69 9.69
CA ALA A 123 6.85 -1.37 11.11
C ALA A 123 6.41 -2.63 11.85
N PRO A 124 7.18 -3.12 12.85
CA PRO A 124 6.83 -4.34 13.56
C PRO A 124 5.37 -4.19 13.97
N ARG A 125 4.52 -5.07 13.46
CA ARG A 125 3.10 -5.14 13.81
C ARG A 125 3.12 -5.13 15.33
N ARG A 126 2.73 -4.01 15.96
CA ARG A 126 2.60 -3.95 17.40
C ARG A 126 1.61 -5.06 17.71
N GLU A 127 2.14 -6.17 18.23
CA GLU A 127 1.35 -7.13 18.94
C GLU A 127 0.66 -6.27 20.00
N THR A 128 -0.63 -6.04 19.81
CA THR A 128 -1.49 -5.62 20.90
C THR A 128 -1.44 -6.78 21.88
N SER A 129 -0.41 -6.78 22.73
CA SER A 129 -0.48 -7.44 24.01
C SER A 129 -1.70 -6.82 24.67
N VAL A 130 -2.84 -7.49 24.53
CA VAL A 130 -4.00 -7.27 25.36
C VAL A 130 -3.51 -7.64 26.75
N SER A 131 -2.91 -6.67 27.44
CA SER A 131 -2.80 -6.69 28.89
C SER A 131 -4.23 -6.57 29.37
N SER A 132 -4.86 -7.73 29.52
CA SER A 132 -6.04 -7.90 30.35
C SER A 132 -5.62 -7.52 31.77
N GLY A 133 -5.87 -6.29 32.17
CA GLY A 133 -5.50 -5.80 33.49
C GLY A 133 -6.05 -4.40 33.73
N ASP A 134 -7.06 -4.33 34.59
CA ASP A 134 -7.58 -3.16 35.29
C ASP A 134 -8.13 -1.98 34.47
N CYS A 135 -9.44 -2.03 34.23
CA CYS A 135 -10.25 -0.82 34.34
C CYS A 135 -10.87 -0.81 35.74
N GLU A 136 -10.29 -0.02 36.65
CA GLU A 136 -10.96 0.33 37.90
C GLU A 136 -12.26 1.10 37.60
N LEU A 137 -13.34 0.67 38.25
CA LEU A 137 -14.64 1.34 38.25
C LEU A 137 -14.54 2.61 39.11
N PHE A 138 -14.73 3.77 38.49
CA PHE A 138 -15.15 5.00 39.17
C PHE A 138 -16.34 5.61 38.42
#